data_AF-A0A8S0TW59-F1
#
_entry.id   AF-A0A8S0TW59-F1
#
_cell.length_a   1.000
_cell.length_b   1.000
_cell.length_c   1.000
_cell.angle_alpha   90.00
_cell.angle_beta   90.00
_cell.angle_gamma   90.00
#
_symmetry.space_group_name_H-M   'P 1'
#
loop_
_entity.id
_entity.type
_entity.pdbx_description
1 polymer ?
#
loop_
_entity_poly.entity_id
_entity_poly.type
_entity_poly.pdbx_seq_one_letter_code
_entity_poly.pdbx_strand_id
1 'polypeptide(L)'
;MSSASEQVMREVQKLVNYYKGRGEEVSLTITGHSLGGALALLNAYEAAKNFLSLQINVISFAAPRVGNVAFRDELYQMGVKTL
;
A
#
# COMPACT_ATOMS: atom_id res chain seq x y z
N MET A 1 6.91 -21.78 -1.20
CA MET A 1 6.62 -20.66 -2.13
C MET A 1 6.23 -19.46 -1.30
N SER A 2 6.73 -18.26 -1.60
CA SER A 2 6.31 -17.03 -0.93
C SER A 2 4.94 -16.58 -1.43
N SER A 3 4.10 -16.06 -0.53
CA SER A 3 2.81 -15.45 -0.85
C SER A 3 2.95 -14.25 -1.80
N ALA A 4 1.86 -13.84 -2.44
CA ALA A 4 1.85 -12.66 -3.29
C ALA A 4 2.22 -11.39 -2.50
N SER A 5 1.76 -11.26 -1.25
CA SER A 5 2.07 -10.12 -0.39
C SER A 5 3.56 -10.00 -0.10
N GLU A 6 4.21 -11.11 0.28
CA GLU A 6 5.65 -11.15 0.52
C GLU A 6 6.46 -10.76 -0.73
N GLN A 7 6.01 -11.19 -1.91
CA GLN A 7 6.66 -10.83 -3.16
C GLN A 7 6.55 -9.33 -3.43
N VAL A 8 5.36 -8.73 -3.26
CA VAL A 8 5.13 -7.30 -3.47
C VAL A 8 5.94 -6.47 -2.46
N MET A 9 5.85 -6.77 -1.16
CA MET A 9 6.55 -6.00 -0.12
C MET A 9 8.07 -6.05 -0.31
N ARG A 10 8.62 -7.19 -0.72
CA ARG A 10 10.05 -7.32 -1.02
C ARG A 10 10.48 -6.41 -2.17
N GLU A 11 9.72 -6.37 -3.26
CA GLU A 11 10.08 -5.52 -4.41
C GLU A 11 9.86 -4.03 -4.11
N VAL A 12 8.80 -3.67 -3.37
CA VAL A 12 8.60 -2.30 -2.91
C VAL A 12 9.76 -1.84 -2.02
N GLN A 13 10.19 -2.66 -1.06
CA GLN A 13 11.33 -2.35 -0.19
C GLN A 13 12.61 -2.09 -0.99
N LYS A 14 12.90 -2.93 -2.00
CA LYS A 14 14.06 -2.75 -2.88
C LYS A 14 14.00 -1.43 -3.63
N LEU A 15 12.86 -1.11 -4.24
CA LEU A 15 12.68 0.13 -5.01
C LEU A 15 12.77 1.36 -4.11
N VAL A 16 12.10 1.35 -2.95
CA VAL A 16 12.16 2.46 -1.98
C VAL A 16 13.59 2.72 -1.54
N ASN A 17 14.36 1.67 -1.21
CA ASN A 17 15.76 1.82 -0.82
C ASN A 17 16.63 2.34 -1.97
N TYR A 18 16.38 1.86 -3.19
CA TYR A 18 17.12 2.29 -4.37
C TYR A 18 16.95 3.79 -4.64
N TYR A 19 15.70 4.28 -4.70
CA TYR A 19 15.43 5.69 -5.01
C TYR A 19 15.76 6.61 -3.83
N LYS A 20 15.42 6.24 -2.59
CA LYS A 20 15.81 7.04 -1.40
C LYS A 20 17.34 7.09 -1.24
N GLY A 21 18.06 6.01 -1.55
CA GLY A 21 19.52 5.98 -1.52
C GLY A 21 20.19 6.92 -2.52
N ARG A 22 19.45 7.37 -3.55
CA ARG A 22 19.88 8.37 -4.53
C ARG A 22 19.49 9.80 -4.14
N GLY A 23 18.85 9.98 -2.98
CA GLY A 23 18.36 11.28 -2.50
C GLY A 23 17.04 11.70 -3.15
N GLU A 24 16.33 10.79 -3.82
CA GLU A 24 15.05 11.09 -4.46
C GLU A 24 13.90 11.03 -3.45
N GLU A 25 12.90 11.89 -3.63
CA GLU A 25 11.65 11.81 -2.89
C GLU A 25 10.78 10.70 -3.47
N VAL A 26 10.29 9.79 -2.62
CA VAL A 26 9.57 8.59 -3.04
C VAL A 26 8.18 8.56 -2.41
N SER A 27 7.18 8.26 -3.22
CA SER A 27 5.84 7.89 -2.78
C SER A 27 5.41 6.58 -3.43
N LEU A 28 4.46 5.88 -2.82
CA LEU A 28 3.88 4.64 -3.32
C LEU A 28 2.42 4.86 -3.70
N THR A 29 2.07 4.52 -4.92
CA THR A 29 0.67 4.48 -5.35
C THR A 29 0.31 3.05 -5.74
N ILE A 30 -0.75 2.52 -5.12
CA ILE A 30 -1.26 1.17 -5.37
C ILE A 30 -2.60 1.29 -6.06
N THR A 31 -2.80 0.56 -7.15
CA THR A 31 -4.04 0.59 -7.92
C THR A 31 -4.61 -0.80 -8.12
N GLY A 32 -5.92 -0.87 -8.33
CA GLY A 32 -6.58 -2.12 -8.65
C GLY A 32 -8.04 -1.94 -9.07
N HIS A 33 -8.50 -2.83 -9.94
CA HIS A 33 -9.90 -2.91 -10.37
C HIS A 33 -10.57 -4.17 -9.81
N SER A 34 -11.85 -4.08 -9.45
CA SER A 34 -12.63 -5.21 -8.91
C SER A 34 -11.92 -5.80 -7.66
N LEU A 35 -11.71 -7.12 -7.60
CA LEU A 35 -10.92 -7.77 -6.55
C LEU A 35 -9.53 -7.14 -6.37
N GLY A 36 -8.92 -6.63 -7.43
CA GLY A 36 -7.64 -5.93 -7.35
C GLY A 36 -7.69 -4.68 -6.47
N GLY A 37 -8.82 -3.97 -6.41
CA GLY A 37 -8.98 -2.81 -5.53
C GLY A 37 -9.03 -3.20 -4.06
N ALA A 38 -9.64 -4.34 -3.75
CA ALA A 38 -9.61 -4.92 -2.41
C ALA A 38 -8.19 -5.30 -1.99
N LEU A 39 -7.44 -5.95 -2.89
CA LEU A 39 -6.04 -6.29 -2.67
C LEU A 39 -5.14 -5.05 -2.55
N ALA A 40 -5.44 -3.98 -3.27
CA ALA A 40 -4.71 -2.72 -3.19
C ALA A 40 -4.79 -2.12 -1.77
N LEU A 41 -5.96 -2.14 -1.13
CA LEU A 41 -6.13 -1.67 0.24
C LEU A 41 -5.35 -2.52 1.26
N LEU A 42 -5.36 -3.85 1.10
CA LEU A 42 -4.59 -4.75 1.97
C LEU A 42 -3.08 -4.53 1.83
N ASN A 43 -2.59 -4.36 0.60
CA ASN A 43 -1.17 -4.07 0.37
C ASN A 43 -0.78 -2.68 0.89
N ALA A 44 -1.68 -1.69 0.81
CA ALA A 44 -1.42 -0.36 1.34
C ALA A 44 -1.28 -0.38 2.86
N TYR A 45 -2.11 -1.18 3.54
CA TYR A 45 -1.98 -1.42 4.97
C TYR A 45 -0.63 -2.01 5.35
N GLU A 46 -0.23 -3.11 4.69
CA GLU A 46 1.08 -3.74 4.95
C GLU A 46 2.24 -2.79 4.63
N ALA A 47 2.16 -2.06 3.52
CA ALA A 47 3.16 -1.06 3.16
C ALA A 47 3.25 0.04 4.22
N ALA A 48 2.13 0.55 4.73
CA ALA A 48 2.14 1.60 5.74
C ALA A 48 2.73 1.14 7.08
N LYS A 49 2.62 -0.16 7.40
CA LYS A 49 3.29 -0.77 8.57
C LYS A 49 4.80 -0.90 8.37
N ASN A 50 5.22 -1.28 7.17
CA ASN A 50 6.63 -1.53 6.86
C ASN A 50 7.42 -0.23 6.53
N PHE A 51 6.75 0.81 6.04
CA PHE A 51 7.37 2.02 5.50
C PHE A 51 6.83 3.30 6.15
N LEU A 52 7.17 3.53 7.43
CA LEU A 52 6.59 4.62 8.27
C LEU A 52 6.73 6.04 7.69
N SER A 53 7.70 6.30 6.82
CA SER A 53 7.95 7.62 6.21
C SER A 53 7.59 7.70 4.72
N LEU A 54 6.87 6.70 4.20
CA LEU A 54 6.49 6.65 2.79
C LEU A 54 5.05 7.15 2.63
N GLN A 55 4.85 8.16 1.79
CA GLN A 55 3.49 8.56 1.43
C GLN A 55 2.85 7.46 0.58
N ILE A 56 1.71 6.94 1.02
CA ILE A 56 1.00 5.85 0.35
C ILE A 56 -0.38 6.31 -0.10
N ASN A 57 -0.68 6.09 -1.38
CA ASN A 57 -1.97 6.39 -1.99
C ASN A 57 -2.56 5.12 -2.61
N VAL A 58 -3.88 4.98 -2.55
CA VAL A 58 -4.64 3.90 -3.19
C VAL A 58 -5.62 4.51 -4.16
N ILE A 59 -5.61 4.04 -5.41
CA ILE A 59 -6.59 4.42 -6.44
C ILE A 59 -7.27 3.14 -6.91
N SER A 60 -8.52 2.93 -6.49
CA SER A 60 -9.24 1.68 -6.75
C SER A 60 -10.52 1.89 -7.54
N PHE A 61 -10.86 0.94 -8.41
CA PHE A 61 -12.05 1.01 -9.27
C PHE A 61 -12.94 -0.20 -9.05
N ALA A 62 -14.23 0.03 -8.81
CA ALA A 62 -15.22 -1.04 -8.58
C ALA A 62 -14.79 -2.07 -7.49
N ALA A 63 -14.06 -1.60 -6.47
CA ALA A 63 -13.54 -2.46 -5.42
C ALA A 63 -14.67 -2.93 -4.48
N PRO A 64 -14.74 -4.22 -4.12
CA PRO A 64 -15.61 -4.66 -3.05
C PRO A 64 -15.14 -4.09 -1.70
N ARG A 65 -16.04 -4.01 -0.73
CA ARG A 65 -15.67 -3.57 0.64
C ARG A 65 -14.68 -4.56 1.27
N VAL A 66 -13.67 -4.02 1.95
CA VAL A 66 -12.68 -4.80 2.70
C VAL A 66 -12.54 -4.22 4.10
N GLY A 67 -12.40 -5.11 5.08
CA GLY A 67 -12.22 -4.73 6.48
C GLY A 67 -13.50 -4.26 7.16
N ASN A 68 -13.36 -3.82 8.40
CA ASN A 68 -14.41 -3.24 9.21
C ASN A 68 -14.11 -1.76 9.49
N VAL A 69 -14.94 -1.12 10.32
CA VAL A 69 -14.76 0.28 10.73
C VAL A 69 -13.38 0.52 11.37
N ALA A 70 -12.92 -0.40 12.23
CA ALA A 70 -11.61 -0.28 12.87
C ALA A 70 -10.47 -0.32 11.85
N PHE A 71 -10.53 -1.20 10.85
CA PHE A 71 -9.54 -1.28 9.77
C PHE A 71 -9.49 0.02 8.94
N ARG A 72 -10.66 0.58 8.61
CA ARG A 72 -10.77 1.86 7.93
C ARG A 72 -10.10 2.97 8.75
N ASP A 73 -10.40 3.03 10.05
CA ASP A 73 -9.86 4.09 10.93
C ASP A 73 -8.35 3.94 11.13
N GLU A 74 -7.84 2.71 11.22
CA GLU A 74 -6.39 2.44 11.26
C GLU A 74 -5.71 2.94 9.98
N LEU A 75 -6.25 2.64 8.79
CA LEU A 75 -5.71 3.14 7.52
C LEU A 75 -5.65 4.68 7.45
N TYR A 76 -6.71 5.36 7.90
CA TYR A 76 -6.72 6.83 7.95
C TYR A 76 -5.67 7.38 8.93
N GLN A 77 -5.54 6.77 10.12
CA GLN A 77 -4.54 7.18 11.11
C GLN A 77 -3.10 6.95 10.63
N MET A 78 -2.89 5.90 9.83
CA MET A 78 -1.61 5.62 9.18
C MET A 78 -1.29 6.57 8.02
N GLY A 79 -2.19 7.50 7.69
CA GLY A 79 -1.99 8.49 6.62
C GLY A 79 -2.15 7.94 5.21
N VAL A 80 -2.74 6.74 5.05
CA VAL A 80 -3.04 6.17 3.73
C VAL A 80 -4.20 6.94 3.10
N LYS A 81 -3.98 7.47 1.90
CA LYS A 81 -5.01 8.19 1.14
C LYS A 81 -5.69 7.23 0.16
N THR A 82 -7.02 7.17 0.16
CA THR A 82 -7.79 6.28 -0.74
C THR A 82 -8.72 7.08 -1.63
N LEU A 83 -8.71 6.77 -2.93
CA LEU A 83 -9.57 7.34 -3.98
C LEU A 83 -10.38 6.24 -4.68
#